data_AF-A0A3M0G637-F1
#
_entry.id   AF-A0A3M0G637-F1
#
_cell.length_a   1.000
_cell.length_b   1.000
_cell.length_c   1.000
_cell.angle_alpha   90.00
_cell.angle_beta   90.00
_cell.angle_gamma   90.00
#
_symmetry.space_group_name_H-M   'P 1'
#
loop_
_entity.id
_entity.type
_entity.pdbx_description
1 polymer ?
#
loop_
_entity_poly.entity_id
_entity_poly.type
_entity_poly.pdbx_seq_one_letter_code
_entity_poly.pdbx_strand_id
1 'polypeptide(L)'
;MKQLLLIPTILVCSILTAQVGINTSEPKATLDISASDVVQSTDGILIPRITDFPATNPEAEQQSMLVYLTSDLTAREVVAGDAQDYVKGFYYWDDAAQTTGNWIALASEEFEGWKIGGNDDVTSGTHFLGTTIPQEVDFRVNNTFVARLTEKGQFELESPEKSVFIGFEAGESYDPDNTAAEQNTFIGFQAGKETISGRDNVAVGSMSLSKNTSGNFNSGIGDETLQNNTTGSQNTAFGNDALRGNTTGSGNTGAGTNAGDNNKTGNSNIYIGQDADTQTDGVDAAIAIGKSSRVNGDEAIAIGSGAQGTGEDAIAIGDNAQAQAVESIAIGNGAKSINGATRSIAIGWEAENNGSGNGVTTIGMESVISNGATNSIALGNDNTIAGGASNVVALGNSITIDNGRTNAVGIGFQASPTQSNQIRLGNTGITNIMGQVGITATSDARFKENIETDISGLEFITGLQPVSYTFNNEKLSAFLGEEQVAKNTGKREVGFLAQDVEKLAQDLNFDFSGIKTPEDDNDIYGLRYASFVVPLVKAVQEQQSQIEDLKREVQELKHLKDELAEIKALLKSTK
;
A
#
# COMPACT_ATOMS: atom_id res chain seq x y z
N MET A 1 -52.16 -107.02 79.56
CA MET A 1 -51.85 -107.00 81.00
C MET A 1 -50.65 -106.08 81.18
N LYS A 2 -50.79 -105.02 82.00
CA LYS A 2 -49.72 -104.12 82.54
C LYS A 2 -49.07 -103.18 81.50
N GLN A 3 -48.75 -101.91 81.76
CA GLN A 3 -48.75 -101.12 82.99
C GLN A 3 -48.66 -99.61 82.62
N LEU A 4 -49.24 -98.75 83.46
CA LEU A 4 -48.96 -97.31 83.54
C LEU A 4 -47.44 -97.04 83.64
N LEU A 5 -46.98 -95.89 83.13
CA LEU A 5 -46.13 -95.00 83.93
C LEU A 5 -46.21 -93.54 83.44
N LEU A 6 -46.17 -92.66 84.44
CA LEU A 6 -46.33 -91.20 84.42
C LEU A 6 -44.94 -90.59 84.73
N ILE A 7 -44.75 -89.28 84.46
CA ILE A 7 -43.69 -88.35 84.99
C ILE A 7 -42.43 -88.19 84.08
N PRO A 8 -41.80 -87.00 83.94
CA PRO A 8 -42.30 -85.61 83.88
C PRO A 8 -41.72 -84.79 82.70
N THR A 9 -42.22 -83.58 82.56
CA THR A 9 -41.70 -82.42 81.82
C THR A 9 -40.20 -82.20 82.02
N ILE A 10 -39.43 -82.09 80.92
CA ILE A 10 -38.23 -81.25 80.84
C ILE A 10 -38.45 -80.33 79.64
N LEU A 11 -38.81 -79.08 79.95
CA LEU A 11 -38.88 -77.98 79.01
C LEU A 11 -37.44 -77.56 78.68
N VAL A 12 -36.86 -78.12 77.62
CA VAL A 12 -35.67 -77.55 76.99
C VAL A 12 -36.18 -76.53 75.97
N CYS A 13 -36.14 -75.25 76.33
CA CYS A 13 -36.22 -74.18 75.33
C CYS A 13 -34.95 -74.24 74.48
N SER A 14 -35.02 -74.96 73.36
CA SER A 14 -34.13 -74.70 72.23
C SER A 14 -34.59 -73.41 71.57
N ILE A 15 -33.78 -72.37 71.64
CA ILE A 15 -33.95 -71.15 70.84
C ILE A 15 -33.66 -71.57 69.40
N LEU A 16 -34.70 -71.90 68.65
CA LEU A 16 -34.61 -72.06 67.19
C LEU A 16 -34.65 -70.66 66.60
N THR A 17 -33.50 -70.16 66.14
CA THR A 17 -33.47 -69.02 65.22
C THR A 17 -33.96 -69.52 63.86
N ALA A 18 -35.22 -69.26 63.53
CA ALA A 18 -35.71 -69.46 62.17
C ALA A 18 -35.51 -68.16 61.39
N GLN A 19 -34.72 -68.21 60.32
CA GLN A 19 -34.72 -67.17 59.30
C GLN A 19 -36.06 -67.22 58.57
N VAL A 20 -36.70 -66.06 58.37
CA VAL A 20 -37.97 -65.97 57.64
C VAL A 20 -37.64 -65.68 56.17
N GLY A 21 -37.73 -66.70 55.33
CA GLY A 21 -37.80 -66.52 53.88
C GLY A 21 -39.22 -66.19 53.46
N ILE A 22 -39.41 -65.11 52.70
CA ILE A 22 -40.69 -64.83 52.02
C ILE A 22 -40.48 -65.18 50.54
N ASN A 23 -41.16 -66.23 50.07
CA ASN A 23 -41.03 -66.85 48.74
C ASN A 23 -39.72 -67.62 48.46
N THR A 24 -38.93 -67.98 49.49
CA THR A 24 -37.77 -68.89 49.36
C THR A 24 -37.75 -69.95 50.48
N SER A 25 -37.35 -71.18 50.15
CA SER A 25 -37.25 -72.30 51.10
C SER A 25 -35.85 -72.49 51.69
N GLU A 26 -34.85 -71.72 51.25
CA GLU A 26 -33.48 -71.69 51.78
C GLU A 26 -33.04 -70.23 52.03
N PRO A 27 -33.58 -69.56 53.07
CA PRO A 27 -33.23 -68.18 53.36
C PRO A 27 -31.76 -68.09 53.78
N LYS A 28 -30.98 -67.21 53.13
CA LYS A 28 -29.54 -67.04 53.39
C LYS A 28 -29.23 -65.87 54.33
N ALA A 29 -30.25 -65.12 54.74
CA ALA A 29 -30.15 -63.98 55.65
C ALA A 29 -31.38 -63.89 56.56
N THR A 30 -31.36 -62.97 57.54
CA THR A 30 -32.44 -62.78 58.53
C THR A 30 -33.81 -62.45 57.90
N LEU A 31 -33.82 -61.84 56.71
CA LEU A 31 -35.00 -61.60 55.88
C LEU A 31 -34.59 -61.69 54.40
N ASP A 32 -35.13 -62.66 53.67
CA ASP A 32 -34.85 -62.91 52.24
C ASP A 32 -36.17 -62.80 51.46
N ILE A 33 -36.29 -61.79 50.61
CA ILE A 33 -37.53 -61.44 49.87
C ILE A 33 -37.24 -61.46 48.36
N SER A 34 -37.93 -62.33 47.64
CA SER A 34 -37.89 -62.39 46.17
C SER A 34 -39.05 -61.58 45.57
N ALA A 35 -38.77 -60.69 44.61
CA ALA A 35 -39.79 -59.85 43.96
C ALA A 35 -40.82 -60.69 43.19
N SER A 36 -42.12 -60.35 43.30
CA SER A 36 -43.22 -61.15 42.73
C SER A 36 -43.87 -60.57 41.46
N ASP A 37 -43.84 -59.25 41.21
CA ASP A 37 -44.20 -58.60 39.92
C ASP A 37 -43.96 -57.07 39.94
N VAL A 38 -43.78 -56.37 38.79
CA VAL A 38 -43.00 -55.10 38.72
C VAL A 38 -43.71 -53.83 38.20
N VAL A 39 -45.04 -53.76 38.05
CA VAL A 39 -45.64 -52.65 37.25
C VAL A 39 -46.75 -51.86 37.96
N GLN A 40 -46.44 -51.32 39.16
CA GLN A 40 -47.11 -50.22 39.91
C GLN A 40 -47.28 -50.56 41.39
N SER A 41 -46.17 -50.72 42.09
CA SER A 41 -46.15 -50.95 43.54
C SER A 41 -45.76 -49.67 44.27
N THR A 42 -46.56 -49.25 45.26
CA THR A 42 -46.12 -48.35 46.34
C THR A 42 -45.43 -49.13 47.47
N ASP A 43 -45.36 -50.45 47.35
CA ASP A 43 -44.68 -51.32 48.29
C ASP A 43 -43.18 -51.23 48.04
N GLY A 44 -42.45 -50.81 49.07
CA GLY A 44 -41.00 -50.87 49.15
C GLY A 44 -40.60 -51.64 50.41
N ILE A 45 -39.34 -52.04 50.48
CA ILE A 45 -38.78 -52.61 51.70
C ILE A 45 -38.29 -51.45 52.56
N LEU A 46 -38.82 -51.32 53.79
CA LEU A 46 -38.19 -50.49 54.81
C LEU A 46 -36.93 -51.22 55.30
N ILE A 47 -35.80 -50.80 54.75
CA ILE A 47 -34.48 -51.29 55.10
C ILE A 47 -34.17 -50.94 56.58
N PRO A 48 -33.46 -51.81 57.33
CA PRO A 48 -33.06 -51.52 58.71
C PRO A 48 -32.40 -50.15 58.81
N ARG A 49 -33.00 -49.29 59.63
CA ARG A 49 -32.49 -47.96 59.95
C ARG A 49 -31.61 -48.06 61.17
N ILE A 50 -30.34 -47.71 61.01
CA ILE A 50 -29.34 -47.78 62.07
C ILE A 50 -28.84 -46.38 62.39
N THR A 51 -28.57 -46.10 63.65
CA THR A 51 -27.92 -44.85 64.08
C THR A 51 -26.40 -44.97 64.08
N ASP A 52 -25.87 -46.20 64.06
CA ASP A 52 -24.44 -46.53 63.99
C ASP A 52 -24.28 -47.93 63.37
N PHE A 53 -23.12 -48.21 62.76
CA PHE A 53 -22.80 -49.53 62.24
C PHE A 53 -22.56 -50.54 63.38
N PRO A 54 -22.86 -51.85 63.15
CA PRO A 54 -22.61 -52.90 64.12
C PRO A 54 -21.19 -52.86 64.69
N ALA A 55 -21.04 -53.00 66.01
CA ALA A 55 -19.73 -53.06 66.66
C ALA A 55 -18.92 -54.31 66.28
N THR A 56 -19.60 -55.35 65.81
CA THR A 56 -19.00 -56.53 65.17
C THR A 56 -19.42 -56.51 63.72
N ASN A 57 -18.43 -56.49 62.83
CA ASN A 57 -18.68 -56.48 61.40
C ASN A 57 -19.46 -57.73 60.96
N PRO A 58 -20.39 -57.60 60.01
CA PRO A 58 -20.96 -58.74 59.32
C PRO A 58 -19.88 -59.59 58.64
N GLU A 59 -20.17 -60.85 58.35
CA GLU A 59 -19.26 -61.80 57.70
C GLU A 59 -19.66 -61.98 56.23
N ALA A 60 -18.90 -62.79 55.47
CA ALA A 60 -19.16 -63.09 54.05
C ALA A 60 -20.62 -63.52 53.75
N GLU A 61 -21.29 -64.17 54.72
CA GLU A 61 -22.69 -64.60 54.56
C GLU A 61 -23.68 -63.43 54.48
N GLN A 62 -23.34 -62.26 55.03
CA GLN A 62 -24.16 -61.04 54.97
C GLN A 62 -23.73 -60.09 53.85
N GLN A 63 -22.97 -60.55 52.85
CA GLN A 63 -22.64 -59.77 51.66
C GLN A 63 -23.89 -59.11 51.06
N SER A 64 -23.76 -57.84 50.70
CA SER A 64 -24.83 -57.00 50.14
C SER A 64 -25.98 -56.70 51.12
N MET A 65 -25.82 -56.94 52.43
CA MET A 65 -26.79 -56.48 53.42
C MET A 65 -26.91 -54.96 53.37
N LEU A 66 -28.11 -54.46 53.06
CA LEU A 66 -28.41 -53.04 52.98
C LEU A 66 -28.91 -52.50 54.33
N VAL A 67 -28.42 -51.33 54.72
CA VAL A 67 -28.85 -50.56 55.89
C VAL A 67 -29.06 -49.10 55.49
N TYR A 68 -29.88 -48.37 56.23
CA TYR A 68 -29.99 -46.92 56.11
C TYR A 68 -29.45 -46.26 57.37
N LEU A 69 -28.31 -45.58 57.26
CA LEU A 69 -27.73 -44.81 58.34
C LEU A 69 -28.53 -43.51 58.54
N THR A 70 -29.06 -43.30 59.75
CA THR A 70 -29.99 -42.19 60.01
C THR A 70 -29.33 -40.87 60.41
N SER A 71 -28.02 -40.88 60.65
CA SER A 71 -27.23 -39.73 61.14
C SER A 71 -25.79 -39.84 60.66
N ASP A 72 -25.15 -38.70 60.44
CA ASP A 72 -23.73 -38.67 60.08
C ASP A 72 -22.88 -39.23 61.24
N LEU A 73 -21.84 -39.99 60.91
CA LEU A 73 -20.84 -40.52 61.83
C LEU A 73 -19.48 -39.96 61.43
N THR A 74 -18.76 -39.37 62.38
CA THR A 74 -17.42 -38.83 62.14
C THR A 74 -16.36 -39.70 62.81
N ALA A 75 -15.28 -40.00 62.09
CA ALA A 75 -14.16 -40.82 62.56
C ALA A 75 -14.60 -42.15 63.19
N ARG A 76 -15.57 -42.84 62.57
CA ARG A 76 -16.08 -44.12 63.06
C ARG A 76 -15.15 -45.26 62.59
N GLU A 77 -14.57 -45.96 63.55
CA GLU A 77 -13.69 -47.11 63.31
C GLU A 77 -14.51 -48.40 63.10
N VAL A 78 -14.86 -48.70 61.86
CA VAL A 78 -15.60 -49.93 61.51
C VAL A 78 -14.66 -51.06 61.12
N VAL A 79 -13.42 -50.74 60.73
CA VAL A 79 -12.32 -51.70 60.51
C VAL A 79 -11.16 -51.29 61.41
N ALA A 80 -10.50 -52.26 62.05
CA ALA A 80 -9.42 -51.98 62.98
C ALA A 80 -8.29 -51.18 62.31
N GLY A 81 -8.08 -49.94 62.75
CA GLY A 81 -6.96 -49.09 62.31
C GLY A 81 -7.32 -47.90 61.41
N ASP A 82 -8.49 -47.84 60.79
CA ASP A 82 -8.88 -46.73 59.89
C ASP A 82 -10.29 -46.20 60.23
N ALA A 83 -10.32 -45.05 60.91
CA ALA A 83 -11.54 -44.30 61.17
C ALA A 83 -12.00 -43.55 59.92
N GLN A 84 -13.26 -43.69 59.52
CA GLN A 84 -13.85 -43.06 58.33
C GLN A 84 -15.08 -42.23 58.71
N ASP A 85 -15.39 -41.22 57.89
CA ASP A 85 -16.63 -40.46 57.99
C ASP A 85 -17.73 -41.12 57.16
N TYR A 86 -18.95 -41.20 57.70
CA TYR A 86 -20.11 -41.75 57.03
C TYR A 86 -21.26 -40.74 57.08
N VAL A 87 -21.79 -40.37 55.92
CA VAL A 87 -22.94 -39.46 55.81
C VAL A 87 -24.24 -40.27 55.89
N LYS A 88 -25.29 -39.70 56.48
CA LYS A 88 -26.65 -40.27 56.46
C LYS A 88 -27.04 -40.73 55.05
N GLY A 89 -27.36 -42.02 54.88
CA GLY A 89 -27.62 -42.59 53.56
C GLY A 89 -27.81 -44.10 53.56
N PHE A 90 -28.00 -44.67 52.37
CA PHE A 90 -28.03 -46.13 52.18
C PHE A 90 -26.61 -46.68 52.09
N TYR A 91 -26.34 -47.77 52.81
CA TYR A 91 -25.06 -48.48 52.79
C TYR A 91 -25.29 -49.97 52.61
N TYR A 92 -24.43 -50.64 51.84
CA TYR A 92 -24.41 -52.10 51.76
C TYR A 92 -23.11 -52.67 52.33
N TRP A 93 -23.20 -53.87 52.90
CA TRP A 93 -22.04 -54.61 53.39
C TRP A 93 -21.27 -55.27 52.23
N ASP A 94 -19.96 -55.05 52.18
CA ASP A 94 -19.03 -55.73 51.29
C ASP A 94 -17.85 -56.32 52.08
N ASP A 95 -17.88 -57.63 52.33
CA ASP A 95 -16.85 -58.39 53.05
C ASP A 95 -15.48 -58.36 52.34
N ALA A 96 -15.49 -58.13 51.01
CA ALA A 96 -14.27 -58.07 50.21
C ALA A 96 -13.57 -56.70 50.24
N ALA A 97 -14.27 -55.63 50.64
CA ALA A 97 -13.78 -54.24 50.61
C ALA A 97 -12.91 -53.84 51.83
N GLN A 98 -12.05 -54.76 52.29
CA GLN A 98 -11.29 -54.66 53.55
C GLN A 98 -10.34 -53.45 53.65
N THR A 99 -10.09 -52.72 52.55
CA THR A 99 -9.12 -51.61 52.49
C THR A 99 -9.76 -50.23 52.31
N THR A 100 -11.06 -50.13 52.03
CA THR A 100 -11.77 -48.87 51.77
C THR A 100 -12.98 -48.65 52.68
N GLY A 101 -13.19 -49.55 53.65
CA GLY A 101 -14.37 -49.60 54.49
C GLY A 101 -15.41 -50.57 53.93
N ASN A 102 -15.79 -51.58 54.72
CA ASN A 102 -16.70 -52.64 54.30
C ASN A 102 -18.18 -52.23 54.24
N TRP A 103 -18.53 -51.01 54.68
CA TRP A 103 -19.86 -50.43 54.47
C TRP A 103 -19.79 -49.39 53.37
N ILE A 104 -20.27 -49.76 52.18
CA ILE A 104 -20.18 -48.93 50.98
C ILE A 104 -21.49 -48.17 50.78
N ALA A 105 -21.41 -46.84 50.63
CA ALA A 105 -22.59 -46.01 50.34
C ALA A 105 -23.16 -46.36 48.95
N LEU A 106 -24.48 -46.58 48.87
CA LEU A 106 -25.17 -46.89 47.60
C LEU A 106 -25.22 -45.66 46.66
N ALA A 107 -25.11 -44.47 47.24
CA ALA A 107 -24.92 -43.21 46.55
C ALA A 107 -24.13 -42.32 47.52
N SER A 108 -22.80 -42.39 47.49
CA SER A 108 -21.99 -41.32 48.05
C SER A 108 -22.28 -40.05 47.25
N GLU A 109 -22.33 -38.90 47.91
CA GLU A 109 -22.42 -37.61 47.22
C GLU A 109 -21.18 -37.31 46.34
N GLU A 110 -20.16 -38.16 46.42
CA GLU A 110 -19.01 -38.19 45.52
C GLU A 110 -19.36 -38.91 44.20
N PHE A 111 -20.20 -38.27 43.40
CA PHE A 111 -20.23 -38.58 41.99
C PHE A 111 -18.86 -38.23 41.38
N GLU A 112 -18.04 -39.24 41.09
CA GLU A 112 -16.70 -39.09 40.47
C GLU A 112 -16.73 -38.59 39.01
N GLY A 113 -17.90 -38.26 38.48
CA GLY A 113 -18.05 -37.73 37.13
C GLY A 113 -18.12 -36.20 37.06
N TRP A 114 -18.13 -35.68 35.82
CA TRP A 114 -18.38 -34.27 35.57
C TRP A 114 -19.87 -33.93 35.78
N LYS A 115 -20.16 -33.06 36.75
CA LYS A 115 -21.52 -32.64 37.12
C LYS A 115 -22.07 -31.68 36.05
N ILE A 116 -23.36 -31.78 35.75
CA ILE A 116 -24.05 -30.88 34.80
C ILE A 116 -24.08 -29.41 35.26
N GLY A 117 -23.94 -29.16 36.56
CA GLY A 117 -23.79 -27.82 37.14
C GLY A 117 -22.34 -27.32 37.17
N GLY A 118 -21.39 -28.12 36.67
CA GLY A 118 -19.96 -27.92 36.88
C GLY A 118 -19.47 -28.51 38.20
N ASN A 119 -18.17 -28.76 38.27
CA ASN A 119 -17.45 -29.18 39.47
C ASN A 119 -16.71 -27.94 40.02
N ASP A 120 -16.93 -27.61 41.30
CA ASP A 120 -16.34 -26.46 41.99
C ASP A 120 -14.99 -26.77 42.67
N ASP A 121 -14.58 -28.03 42.66
CA ASP A 121 -13.41 -28.61 43.32
C ASP A 121 -12.30 -29.10 42.36
N VAL A 122 -12.24 -28.56 41.14
CA VAL A 122 -11.29 -29.02 40.12
C VAL A 122 -9.86 -28.49 40.32
N THR A 123 -8.90 -29.41 40.34
CA THR A 123 -7.45 -29.14 40.39
C THR A 123 -6.76 -29.54 39.08
N SER A 124 -6.05 -28.60 38.44
CA SER A 124 -5.28 -28.82 37.21
C SER A 124 -4.21 -29.90 37.39
N GLY A 125 -4.16 -30.88 36.48
CA GLY A 125 -3.20 -32.00 36.51
C GLY A 125 -3.66 -33.22 37.32
N THR A 126 -4.71 -33.09 38.13
CA THR A 126 -5.35 -34.21 38.85
C THR A 126 -6.65 -34.61 38.18
N HIS A 127 -7.50 -33.64 37.84
CA HIS A 127 -8.78 -33.87 37.19
C HIS A 127 -8.65 -33.62 35.69
N PHE A 128 -9.18 -34.53 34.87
CA PHE A 128 -9.16 -34.41 33.42
C PHE A 128 -10.43 -35.03 32.82
N LEU A 129 -10.79 -34.55 31.62
CA LEU A 129 -11.78 -35.18 30.77
C LEU A 129 -11.05 -36.00 29.72
N GLY A 130 -10.99 -37.32 29.90
CA GLY A 130 -10.33 -38.22 28.95
C GLY A 130 -10.04 -39.61 29.49
N THR A 131 -9.03 -40.27 28.93
CA THR A 131 -8.65 -41.65 29.27
C THR A 131 -7.26 -41.73 29.89
N THR A 132 -7.02 -42.75 30.73
CA THR A 132 -5.69 -43.13 31.25
C THR A 132 -5.03 -44.23 30.42
N ILE A 133 -5.73 -44.70 29.40
CA ILE A 133 -5.31 -45.75 28.47
C ILE A 133 -5.17 -45.13 27.07
N PRO A 134 -4.38 -45.74 26.15
CA PRO A 134 -4.30 -45.31 24.76
C PRO A 134 -5.60 -45.70 24.06
N GLN A 135 -6.64 -44.91 24.32
CA GLN A 135 -7.92 -44.97 23.65
C GLN A 135 -8.42 -43.54 23.47
N GLU A 136 -8.90 -43.26 22.28
CA GLU A 136 -9.35 -41.94 21.86
C GLU A 136 -10.67 -41.56 22.54
N VAL A 137 -10.91 -40.26 22.71
CA VAL A 137 -12.14 -39.73 23.32
C VAL A 137 -13.01 -39.12 22.23
N ASP A 138 -14.13 -39.75 21.94
CA ASP A 138 -15.12 -39.26 20.98
C ASP A 138 -16.17 -38.36 21.64
N PHE A 139 -16.42 -37.20 21.05
CA PHE A 139 -17.58 -36.36 21.33
C PHE A 139 -18.68 -36.69 20.31
N ARG A 140 -19.90 -36.90 20.81
CA ARG A 140 -21.06 -37.27 20.00
C ARG A 140 -22.27 -36.38 20.29
N VAL A 141 -23.04 -36.08 19.26
CA VAL A 141 -24.36 -35.43 19.35
C VAL A 141 -25.38 -36.34 18.69
N ASN A 142 -26.49 -36.66 19.36
CA ASN A 142 -27.48 -37.62 18.86
C ASN A 142 -26.84 -38.95 18.40
N ASN A 143 -25.89 -39.47 19.18
CA ASN A 143 -25.08 -40.65 18.86
C ASN A 143 -24.27 -40.58 17.55
N THR A 144 -24.15 -39.39 16.95
CA THR A 144 -23.34 -39.12 15.76
C THR A 144 -22.00 -38.55 16.19
N PHE A 145 -20.91 -39.05 15.61
CA PHE A 145 -19.56 -38.55 15.85
C PHE A 145 -19.42 -37.09 15.39
N VAL A 146 -18.88 -36.21 16.24
CA VAL A 146 -18.66 -34.80 15.90
C VAL A 146 -17.23 -34.31 16.17
N ALA A 147 -16.52 -34.92 17.13
CA ALA A 147 -15.13 -34.57 17.40
C ALA A 147 -14.37 -35.70 18.13
N ARG A 148 -13.04 -35.67 18.10
CA ARG A 148 -12.18 -36.65 18.77
C ARG A 148 -10.90 -36.03 19.32
N LEU A 149 -10.48 -36.47 20.50
CA LEU A 149 -9.10 -36.32 20.97
C LEU A 149 -8.33 -37.61 20.67
N THR A 150 -7.31 -37.51 19.80
CA THR A 150 -6.50 -38.65 19.37
C THR A 150 -5.28 -38.86 20.28
N GLU A 151 -4.71 -40.06 20.24
CA GLU A 151 -3.44 -40.38 20.94
C GLU A 151 -2.24 -39.56 20.44
N LYS A 152 -2.35 -38.93 19.26
CA LYS A 152 -1.30 -38.08 18.68
C LYS A 152 -1.37 -36.63 19.15
N GLY A 153 -2.36 -36.28 19.99
CA GLY A 153 -2.59 -34.92 20.46
C GLY A 153 -3.36 -34.04 19.48
N GLN A 154 -4.12 -34.63 18.57
CA GLN A 154 -4.98 -33.91 17.62
C GLN A 154 -6.39 -33.79 18.20
N PHE A 155 -7.01 -32.62 18.01
CA PHE A 155 -8.46 -32.47 18.14
C PHE A 155 -9.08 -32.51 16.74
N GLU A 156 -9.65 -33.65 16.38
CA GLU A 156 -10.30 -33.86 15.09
C GLU A 156 -11.76 -33.40 15.20
N LEU A 157 -12.23 -32.65 14.21
CA LEU A 157 -13.61 -32.22 14.09
C LEU A 157 -14.22 -32.92 12.87
N GLU A 158 -15.28 -33.67 13.09
CA GLU A 158 -16.04 -34.29 12.00
C GLU A 158 -17.08 -33.30 11.51
N SER A 159 -16.71 -32.54 10.49
CA SER A 159 -17.63 -31.70 9.74
C SER A 159 -17.86 -32.33 8.36
N PRO A 160 -19.12 -32.59 7.96
CA PRO A 160 -19.44 -33.22 6.66
C PRO A 160 -18.71 -32.57 5.47
N GLU A 161 -18.46 -31.26 5.55
CA GLU A 161 -17.83 -30.47 4.49
C GLU A 161 -16.42 -29.96 4.84
N LYS A 162 -15.74 -30.59 5.80
CA LYS A 162 -14.34 -30.30 6.17
C LYS A 162 -14.09 -28.87 6.67
N SER A 163 -15.11 -28.22 7.21
CA SER A 163 -15.01 -26.87 7.78
C SER A 163 -14.69 -26.90 9.28
N VAL A 164 -13.95 -25.90 9.77
CA VAL A 164 -13.59 -25.70 11.19
C VAL A 164 -14.27 -24.44 11.70
N PHE A 165 -15.19 -24.58 12.66
CA PHE A 165 -15.90 -23.46 13.30
C PHE A 165 -15.63 -23.44 14.80
N ILE A 166 -14.97 -22.39 15.29
CA ILE A 166 -14.58 -22.24 16.69
C ILE A 166 -14.86 -20.81 17.16
N GLY A 167 -15.84 -20.64 18.04
CA GLY A 167 -16.23 -19.34 18.58
C GLY A 167 -17.74 -19.21 18.69
N PHE A 168 -18.22 -18.26 19.48
CA PHE A 168 -19.65 -18.00 19.59
C PHE A 168 -20.19 -17.51 18.24
N GLU A 169 -21.18 -18.21 17.69
CA GLU A 169 -21.82 -17.94 16.39
C GLU A 169 -20.85 -17.98 15.18
N ALA A 170 -19.69 -18.62 15.32
CA ALA A 170 -18.81 -18.88 14.17
C ALA A 170 -19.51 -19.83 13.19
N GLY A 171 -19.70 -19.40 11.94
CA GLY A 171 -20.44 -20.18 10.93
C GLY A 171 -21.90 -20.46 11.29
N GLU A 172 -22.59 -19.59 12.05
CA GLU A 172 -23.96 -19.85 12.53
C GLU A 172 -24.97 -20.16 11.41
N SER A 173 -24.89 -19.45 10.28
CA SER A 173 -25.80 -19.64 9.14
C SER A 173 -25.37 -20.75 8.18
N TYR A 174 -24.37 -21.54 8.57
CA TYR A 174 -23.88 -22.65 7.77
C TYR A 174 -24.95 -23.73 7.60
N ASP A 175 -25.24 -24.07 6.35
CA ASP A 175 -26.15 -25.16 6.00
C ASP A 175 -25.32 -26.44 5.70
N PRO A 176 -25.37 -27.48 6.56
CA PRO A 176 -24.61 -28.71 6.36
C PRO A 176 -25.09 -29.55 5.17
N ASP A 177 -26.28 -29.29 4.63
CA ASP A 177 -26.80 -29.96 3.44
C ASP A 177 -26.41 -29.23 2.14
N ASN A 178 -25.77 -28.06 2.26
CA ASN A 178 -25.33 -27.25 1.14
C ASN A 178 -23.86 -27.54 0.78
N THR A 179 -23.65 -28.46 -0.17
CA THR A 179 -22.32 -28.82 -0.71
C THR A 179 -21.60 -27.67 -1.45
N ALA A 180 -22.15 -26.44 -1.44
CA ALA A 180 -21.48 -25.26 -1.94
C ALA A 180 -20.66 -24.52 -0.87
N ALA A 181 -20.81 -24.85 0.42
CA ALA A 181 -20.21 -24.11 1.55
C ALA A 181 -19.00 -24.84 2.21
N GLU A 182 -18.26 -25.66 1.45
CA GLU A 182 -17.23 -26.55 2.00
C GLU A 182 -15.90 -25.83 2.36
N GLN A 183 -15.07 -26.49 3.18
CA GLN A 183 -13.65 -26.17 3.39
C GLN A 183 -13.36 -24.79 4.00
N ASN A 184 -14.24 -24.29 4.87
CA ASN A 184 -14.07 -23.01 5.55
C ASN A 184 -13.33 -23.15 6.90
N THR A 185 -12.56 -22.13 7.30
CA THR A 185 -11.96 -22.03 8.64
C THR A 185 -12.42 -20.75 9.32
N PHE A 186 -13.37 -20.83 10.25
CA PHE A 186 -13.89 -19.70 11.00
C PHE A 186 -13.53 -19.80 12.48
N ILE A 187 -12.70 -18.89 12.98
CA ILE A 187 -12.20 -18.88 14.34
C ILE A 187 -12.35 -17.47 14.92
N GLY A 188 -13.25 -17.30 15.89
CA GLY A 188 -13.55 -16.01 16.53
C GLY A 188 -15.03 -15.79 16.78
N PHE A 189 -15.36 -14.73 17.52
CA PHE A 189 -16.75 -14.30 17.72
C PHE A 189 -17.36 -13.89 16.36
N GLN A 190 -18.47 -14.54 15.97
CA GLN A 190 -19.20 -14.28 14.71
C GLN A 190 -18.35 -14.34 13.43
N ALA A 191 -17.24 -15.08 13.43
CA ALA A 191 -16.45 -15.30 12.22
C ALA A 191 -17.28 -16.07 11.18
N GLY A 192 -17.39 -15.55 9.96
CA GLY A 192 -18.18 -16.17 8.87
C GLY A 192 -19.67 -16.40 9.20
N LYS A 193 -20.26 -15.61 10.11
CA LYS A 193 -21.61 -15.81 10.65
C LYS A 193 -22.71 -16.01 9.60
N GLU A 194 -22.74 -15.17 8.56
CA GLU A 194 -23.79 -15.18 7.51
C GLU A 194 -23.41 -16.00 6.26
N THR A 195 -22.34 -16.81 6.30
CA THR A 195 -21.93 -17.62 5.14
C THR A 195 -22.87 -18.78 4.89
N ILE A 196 -23.61 -18.70 3.77
CA ILE A 196 -24.64 -19.66 3.35
C ILE A 196 -24.06 -20.66 2.33
N SER A 197 -23.31 -20.18 1.33
CA SER A 197 -22.85 -20.99 0.18
C SER A 197 -21.45 -20.63 -0.31
N GLY A 198 -20.64 -19.96 0.52
CA GLY A 198 -19.25 -19.62 0.21
C GLY A 198 -18.31 -20.72 0.68
N ARG A 199 -17.33 -21.12 -0.15
CA ARG A 199 -16.33 -22.15 0.16
C ARG A 199 -14.92 -21.60 0.23
N ASP A 200 -14.03 -22.40 0.83
CA ASP A 200 -12.59 -22.17 0.87
C ASP A 200 -12.22 -20.81 1.50
N ASN A 201 -13.01 -20.34 2.45
CA ASN A 201 -12.74 -19.08 3.15
C ASN A 201 -12.01 -19.32 4.48
N VAL A 202 -11.10 -18.42 4.82
CA VAL A 202 -10.43 -18.34 6.12
C VAL A 202 -10.88 -17.06 6.79
N ALA A 203 -11.49 -17.15 7.98
CA ALA A 203 -11.90 -16.01 8.80
C ALA A 203 -11.37 -16.23 10.22
N VAL A 204 -10.30 -15.53 10.59
CA VAL A 204 -9.68 -15.65 11.92
C VAL A 204 -9.65 -14.28 12.58
N GLY A 205 -10.50 -14.08 13.57
CA GLY A 205 -10.71 -12.79 14.23
C GLY A 205 -12.18 -12.58 14.57
N SER A 206 -12.46 -11.63 15.46
CA SER A 206 -13.84 -11.23 15.75
C SER A 206 -14.44 -10.56 14.50
N MET A 207 -15.65 -10.97 14.14
CA MET A 207 -16.43 -10.47 13.00
C MET A 207 -15.75 -10.53 11.63
N SER A 208 -14.66 -11.29 11.48
CA SER A 208 -14.01 -11.52 10.19
C SER A 208 -14.97 -12.23 9.23
N LEU A 209 -15.14 -11.71 8.00
CA LEU A 209 -16.06 -12.22 6.98
C LEU A 209 -17.52 -12.41 7.47
N SER A 210 -17.97 -11.68 8.49
CA SER A 210 -19.24 -11.97 9.16
C SER A 210 -20.47 -11.86 8.26
N LYS A 211 -20.46 -10.97 7.25
CA LYS A 211 -21.56 -10.81 6.26
C LYS A 211 -21.33 -11.52 4.93
N ASN A 212 -20.27 -12.33 4.81
CA ASN A 212 -20.02 -13.08 3.58
C ASN A 212 -21.15 -14.07 3.36
N THR A 213 -21.85 -14.01 2.23
CA THR A 213 -23.00 -14.89 1.93
C THR A 213 -22.61 -16.02 0.98
N SER A 214 -21.92 -15.70 -0.11
CA SER A 214 -21.57 -16.64 -1.20
C SER A 214 -20.18 -16.42 -1.81
N GLY A 215 -19.41 -15.46 -1.29
CA GLY A 215 -18.04 -15.21 -1.71
C GLY A 215 -17.13 -16.40 -1.38
N ASN A 216 -16.24 -16.73 -2.31
CA ASN A 216 -15.33 -17.88 -2.22
C ASN A 216 -13.87 -17.45 -2.13
N PHE A 217 -13.01 -18.31 -1.59
CA PHE A 217 -11.56 -18.12 -1.58
C PHE A 217 -11.10 -16.82 -0.92
N ASN A 218 -11.82 -16.32 0.08
CA ASN A 218 -11.42 -15.15 0.84
C ASN A 218 -10.60 -15.55 2.07
N SER A 219 -9.54 -14.82 2.39
CA SER A 219 -8.72 -15.02 3.59
C SER A 219 -8.68 -13.74 4.42
N GLY A 220 -9.48 -13.65 5.46
CA GLY A 220 -9.48 -12.59 6.47
C GLY A 220 -8.81 -13.05 7.77
N ILE A 221 -7.77 -12.33 8.20
CA ILE A 221 -7.08 -12.57 9.48
C ILE A 221 -6.89 -11.23 10.21
N GLY A 222 -7.63 -11.05 11.29
CA GLY A 222 -7.72 -9.80 12.05
C GLY A 222 -9.17 -9.47 12.40
N ASP A 223 -9.33 -8.57 13.38
CA ASP A 223 -10.63 -8.06 13.79
C ASP A 223 -11.31 -7.27 12.65
N GLU A 224 -12.57 -7.58 12.37
CA GLU A 224 -13.42 -6.99 11.32
C GLU A 224 -12.85 -7.03 9.88
N THR A 225 -11.89 -7.91 9.60
CA THR A 225 -11.41 -8.12 8.22
C THR A 225 -12.54 -8.57 7.29
N LEU A 226 -12.69 -7.89 6.14
CA LEU A 226 -13.74 -8.21 5.14
C LEU A 226 -15.16 -8.29 5.74
N GLN A 227 -15.44 -7.59 6.86
CA GLN A 227 -16.71 -7.71 7.60
C GLN A 227 -17.95 -7.52 6.72
N ASN A 228 -17.94 -6.55 5.79
CA ASN A 228 -19.07 -6.25 4.92
C ASN A 228 -19.06 -7.00 3.58
N ASN A 229 -18.11 -7.91 3.36
CA ASN A 229 -18.05 -8.67 2.11
C ASN A 229 -19.31 -9.52 1.99
N THR A 230 -20.00 -9.51 0.86
CA THR A 230 -21.23 -10.30 0.64
C THR A 230 -21.02 -11.39 -0.40
N THR A 231 -20.49 -11.03 -1.58
CA THR A 231 -20.31 -11.94 -2.73
C THR A 231 -18.92 -11.86 -3.35
N GLY A 232 -18.10 -10.88 -2.92
CA GLY A 232 -16.72 -10.73 -3.38
C GLY A 232 -15.90 -11.98 -3.08
N SER A 233 -15.05 -12.36 -4.04
CA SER A 233 -14.25 -13.58 -3.98
C SER A 233 -12.76 -13.30 -4.16
N GLN A 234 -11.90 -14.23 -3.74
CA GLN A 234 -10.46 -14.16 -3.92
C GLN A 234 -9.79 -12.94 -3.24
N ASN A 235 -10.38 -12.43 -2.15
CA ASN A 235 -9.79 -11.34 -1.39
C ASN A 235 -8.88 -11.85 -0.27
N THR A 236 -7.75 -11.19 -0.04
CA THR A 236 -6.84 -11.45 1.09
C THR A 236 -6.78 -10.22 1.98
N ALA A 237 -7.16 -10.34 3.25
CA ALA A 237 -7.16 -9.26 4.24
C ALA A 237 -6.38 -9.67 5.50
N PHE A 238 -5.39 -8.87 5.89
CA PHE A 238 -4.58 -9.08 7.09
C PHE A 238 -4.44 -7.78 7.89
N GLY A 239 -4.93 -7.74 9.13
CA GLY A 239 -4.91 -6.56 9.99
C GLY A 239 -6.30 -6.12 10.44
N ASN A 240 -6.38 -5.28 11.47
CA ASN A 240 -7.67 -4.75 11.92
C ASN A 240 -8.31 -3.85 10.84
N ASP A 241 -9.59 -4.10 10.54
CA ASP A 241 -10.39 -3.38 9.55
C ASP A 241 -9.86 -3.46 8.10
N ALA A 242 -8.92 -4.36 7.79
CA ALA A 242 -8.43 -4.53 6.42
C ALA A 242 -9.55 -5.00 5.49
N LEU A 243 -9.78 -4.27 4.39
CA LEU A 243 -10.87 -4.45 3.43
C LEU A 243 -12.28 -4.54 4.07
N ARG A 244 -12.49 -3.94 5.25
CA ARG A 244 -13.75 -4.05 6.00
C ARG A 244 -14.95 -3.49 5.23
N GLY A 245 -14.77 -2.43 4.43
CA GLY A 245 -15.81 -1.88 3.56
C GLY A 245 -16.11 -2.65 2.28
N ASN A 246 -15.32 -3.67 1.91
CA ASN A 246 -15.54 -4.45 0.70
C ASN A 246 -16.91 -5.13 0.74
N THR A 247 -17.69 -5.04 -0.33
CA THR A 247 -19.03 -5.65 -0.44
C THR A 247 -19.10 -6.70 -1.54
N THR A 248 -18.64 -6.36 -2.75
CA THR A 248 -18.73 -7.21 -3.94
C THR A 248 -17.41 -7.28 -4.72
N GLY A 249 -16.44 -6.42 -4.40
CA GLY A 249 -15.11 -6.40 -5.01
C GLY A 249 -14.37 -7.73 -4.84
N SER A 250 -13.63 -8.14 -5.86
CA SER A 250 -12.94 -9.42 -5.93
C SER A 250 -11.46 -9.26 -6.27
N GLY A 251 -10.64 -10.21 -5.81
CA GLY A 251 -9.20 -10.24 -6.12
C GLY A 251 -8.37 -9.17 -5.40
N ASN A 252 -8.88 -8.56 -4.32
CA ASN A 252 -8.16 -7.51 -3.60
C ASN A 252 -7.23 -8.07 -2.52
N THR A 253 -6.10 -7.42 -2.30
CA THR A 253 -5.18 -7.71 -1.18
C THR A 253 -5.07 -6.48 -0.28
N GLY A 254 -5.52 -6.59 0.97
CA GLY A 254 -5.35 -5.58 2.01
C GLY A 254 -4.47 -6.09 3.16
N ALA A 255 -3.39 -5.39 3.48
CA ALA A 255 -2.49 -5.76 4.57
C ALA A 255 -2.05 -4.55 5.39
N GLY A 256 -2.57 -4.42 6.61
CA GLY A 256 -2.37 -3.28 7.51
C GLY A 256 -3.68 -2.84 8.15
N THR A 257 -3.59 -2.06 9.23
CA THR A 257 -4.79 -1.47 9.84
C THR A 257 -5.48 -0.52 8.85
N ASN A 258 -6.78 -0.68 8.66
CA ASN A 258 -7.61 0.07 7.70
C ASN A 258 -7.18 -0.03 6.22
N ALA A 259 -6.37 -1.01 5.85
CA ALA A 259 -5.90 -1.14 4.47
C ALA A 259 -7.09 -1.45 3.53
N GLY A 260 -7.37 -0.56 2.57
CA GLY A 260 -8.47 -0.68 1.62
C GLY A 260 -9.87 -0.59 2.24
N ASP A 261 -10.04 0.03 3.41
CA ASP A 261 -11.34 0.12 4.11
C ASP A 261 -12.42 0.80 3.27
N ASN A 262 -12.07 1.74 2.39
CA ASN A 262 -13.04 2.44 1.54
C ASN A 262 -13.37 1.72 0.23
N ASN A 263 -12.66 0.65 -0.13
CA ASN A 263 -12.98 -0.13 -1.33
C ASN A 263 -14.24 -0.96 -1.10
N LYS A 264 -15.33 -0.72 -1.84
CA LYS A 264 -16.59 -1.50 -1.71
C LYS A 264 -16.82 -2.45 -2.88
N THR A 265 -16.53 -2.00 -4.10
CA THR A 265 -16.84 -2.72 -5.34
C THR A 265 -15.64 -2.90 -6.27
N GLY A 266 -14.53 -2.20 -6.02
CA GLY A 266 -13.31 -2.28 -6.82
C GLY A 266 -12.61 -3.63 -6.72
N ASN A 267 -11.90 -4.00 -7.78
CA ASN A 267 -11.35 -5.32 -8.02
C ASN A 267 -9.85 -5.27 -8.26
N SER A 268 -9.17 -6.37 -7.95
CA SER A 268 -7.76 -6.58 -8.25
C SER A 268 -6.81 -5.52 -7.68
N ASN A 269 -7.20 -4.89 -6.56
CA ASN A 269 -6.38 -3.85 -5.92
C ASN A 269 -5.41 -4.42 -4.88
N ILE A 270 -4.30 -3.72 -4.66
CA ILE A 270 -3.31 -4.02 -3.62
C ILE A 270 -3.21 -2.82 -2.68
N TYR A 271 -3.54 -3.00 -1.41
CA TYR A 271 -3.41 -2.02 -0.34
C TYR A 271 -2.49 -2.59 0.76
N ILE A 272 -1.27 -2.08 0.90
CA ILE A 272 -0.30 -2.56 1.90
C ILE A 272 0.22 -1.38 2.72
N GLY A 273 -0.10 -1.36 4.01
CA GLY A 273 0.30 -0.32 4.95
C GLY A 273 -0.88 0.16 5.80
N GLN A 274 -0.57 0.77 6.94
CA GLN A 274 -1.59 1.43 7.76
C GLN A 274 -2.24 2.55 6.92
N ASP A 275 -3.57 2.54 6.82
CA ASP A 275 -4.36 3.52 6.07
C ASP A 275 -3.96 3.62 4.57
N ALA A 276 -3.36 2.57 3.99
CA ALA A 276 -3.17 2.47 2.53
C ALA A 276 -4.55 2.21 1.90
N ASP A 277 -5.06 3.11 1.06
CA ASP A 277 -6.49 3.11 0.74
C ASP A 277 -6.83 3.79 -0.59
N THR A 278 -8.12 3.75 -0.94
CA THR A 278 -8.74 4.60 -1.95
C THR A 278 -9.72 5.60 -1.33
N GLN A 279 -10.04 6.70 -2.03
CA GLN A 279 -11.12 7.61 -1.62
C GLN A 279 -12.36 7.50 -2.49
N THR A 280 -12.27 6.77 -3.59
CA THR A 280 -13.35 6.57 -4.55
C THR A 280 -13.63 5.09 -4.63
N ASP A 281 -14.91 4.72 -4.54
CA ASP A 281 -15.29 3.32 -4.77
C ASP A 281 -15.18 2.97 -6.26
N GLY A 282 -14.98 1.68 -6.54
CA GLY A 282 -14.92 1.16 -7.90
C GLY A 282 -13.58 1.35 -8.62
N VAL A 283 -12.52 1.71 -7.88
CA VAL A 283 -11.16 1.73 -8.43
C VAL A 283 -10.72 0.29 -8.70
N ASP A 284 -10.23 0.02 -9.90
CA ASP A 284 -9.77 -1.31 -10.32
C ASP A 284 -8.26 -1.33 -10.58
N ALA A 285 -7.64 -2.49 -10.32
CA ALA A 285 -6.24 -2.78 -10.63
C ALA A 285 -5.19 -1.80 -10.05
N ALA A 286 -5.53 -1.08 -8.98
CA ALA A 286 -4.66 -0.10 -8.38
C ALA A 286 -3.74 -0.68 -7.29
N ILE A 287 -2.60 -0.02 -7.06
CA ILE A 287 -1.58 -0.44 -6.09
C ILE A 287 -1.26 0.71 -5.14
N ALA A 288 -1.65 0.63 -3.88
CA ALA A 288 -1.23 1.51 -2.79
C ALA A 288 -0.34 0.76 -1.79
N ILE A 289 0.93 1.14 -1.71
CA ILE A 289 1.92 0.51 -0.80
C ILE A 289 2.64 1.59 0.00
N GLY A 290 2.46 1.59 1.31
CA GLY A 290 3.04 2.53 2.25
C GLY A 290 1.99 3.10 3.19
N LYS A 291 2.42 3.55 4.37
CA LYS A 291 1.52 4.21 5.34
C LYS A 291 0.83 5.40 4.69
N SER A 292 -0.49 5.46 4.77
CA SER A 292 -1.32 6.54 4.22
C SER A 292 -1.10 6.78 2.71
N SER A 293 -0.64 5.76 1.98
CA SER A 293 -0.60 5.80 0.51
C SER A 293 -2.02 5.77 -0.06
N ARG A 294 -2.25 6.42 -1.20
CA ARG A 294 -3.58 6.62 -1.76
C ARG A 294 -3.64 6.40 -3.27
N VAL A 295 -4.65 5.66 -3.72
CA VAL A 295 -4.98 5.49 -5.13
C VAL A 295 -6.45 5.83 -5.42
N ASN A 296 -6.73 6.60 -6.47
CA ASN A 296 -8.11 6.98 -6.86
C ASN A 296 -8.40 6.79 -8.35
N GLY A 297 -7.38 6.52 -9.17
CA GLY A 297 -7.55 6.20 -10.58
C GLY A 297 -7.39 4.69 -10.80
N ASP A 298 -8.06 4.17 -11.83
CA ASP A 298 -7.86 2.80 -12.27
C ASP A 298 -6.41 2.61 -12.74
N GLU A 299 -5.87 1.41 -12.51
CA GLU A 299 -4.49 1.03 -12.85
C GLU A 299 -3.40 1.93 -12.21
N ALA A 300 -3.78 2.80 -11.25
CA ALA A 300 -2.87 3.73 -10.62
C ALA A 300 -1.95 3.05 -9.59
N ILE A 301 -0.74 3.57 -9.47
CA ILE A 301 0.30 3.07 -8.57
C ILE A 301 0.73 4.19 -7.62
N ALA A 302 0.71 3.92 -6.32
CA ALA A 302 1.18 4.79 -5.25
C ALA A 302 2.08 3.99 -4.29
N ILE A 303 3.39 4.18 -4.35
CA ILE A 303 4.36 3.45 -3.53
C ILE A 303 5.21 4.44 -2.72
N GLY A 304 5.05 4.44 -1.40
CA GLY A 304 5.73 5.33 -0.46
C GLY A 304 4.78 5.80 0.65
N SER A 305 5.35 6.24 1.77
CA SER A 305 4.55 6.87 2.83
C SER A 305 3.91 8.15 2.29
N GLY A 306 2.58 8.28 2.39
CA GLY A 306 1.84 9.42 1.86
C GLY A 306 1.84 9.59 0.33
N ALA A 307 2.32 8.59 -0.44
CA ALA A 307 2.30 8.63 -1.90
C ALA A 307 0.86 8.66 -2.45
N GLN A 308 0.63 9.37 -3.55
CA GLN A 308 -0.71 9.58 -4.11
C GLN A 308 -0.71 9.36 -5.63
N GLY A 309 -1.27 8.24 -6.07
CA GLY A 309 -1.55 7.93 -7.48
C GLY A 309 -3.04 8.11 -7.76
N THR A 310 -3.50 9.35 -7.94
CA THR A 310 -4.93 9.65 -8.03
C THR A 310 -5.43 9.89 -9.46
N GLY A 311 -4.54 10.01 -10.44
CA GLY A 311 -4.92 9.95 -11.85
C GLY A 311 -5.06 8.50 -12.32
N GLU A 312 -5.91 8.27 -13.33
CA GLU A 312 -5.97 7.00 -14.08
C GLU A 312 -4.59 6.72 -14.72
N ASP A 313 -4.12 5.48 -14.67
CA ASP A 313 -2.79 5.05 -15.16
C ASP A 313 -1.60 5.82 -14.53
N ALA A 314 -1.82 6.49 -13.40
CA ALA A 314 -0.79 7.35 -12.80
C ALA A 314 0.20 6.55 -11.95
N ILE A 315 1.47 6.96 -11.94
CA ILE A 315 2.55 6.30 -11.18
C ILE A 315 3.18 7.30 -10.22
N ALA A 316 2.90 7.17 -8.92
CA ALA A 316 3.54 7.91 -7.83
C ALA A 316 4.45 6.98 -7.02
N ILE A 317 5.77 7.23 -7.02
CA ILE A 317 6.75 6.41 -6.28
C ILE A 317 7.70 7.31 -5.49
N GLY A 318 7.66 7.23 -4.16
CA GLY A 318 8.45 8.03 -3.23
C GLY A 318 7.62 8.51 -2.05
N ASP A 319 8.27 8.83 -0.93
CA ASP A 319 7.58 9.46 0.20
C ASP A 319 6.98 10.80 -0.24
N ASN A 320 5.67 10.95 -0.04
CA ASN A 320 4.85 12.09 -0.47
C ASN A 320 4.86 12.40 -1.98
N ALA A 321 5.22 11.44 -2.84
CA ALA A 321 5.10 11.59 -4.30
C ALA A 321 3.63 11.73 -4.74
N GLN A 322 3.32 12.57 -5.72
CA GLN A 322 1.96 12.85 -6.16
C GLN A 322 1.84 12.80 -7.69
N ALA A 323 1.17 11.78 -8.21
CA ALA A 323 0.77 11.68 -9.61
C ALA A 323 -0.76 11.79 -9.69
N GLN A 324 -1.25 13.00 -9.98
CA GLN A 324 -2.69 13.33 -9.91
C GLN A 324 -3.34 13.50 -11.28
N ALA A 325 -2.55 13.57 -12.36
CA ALA A 325 -3.05 13.67 -13.72
C ALA A 325 -3.11 12.29 -14.39
N VAL A 326 -3.91 12.18 -15.46
CA VAL A 326 -4.05 10.94 -16.24
C VAL A 326 -2.74 10.56 -16.92
N GLU A 327 -2.37 9.28 -16.86
CA GLU A 327 -1.13 8.70 -17.41
C GLU A 327 0.15 9.43 -16.91
N SER A 328 0.10 10.01 -15.71
CA SER A 328 1.17 10.88 -15.21
C SER A 328 2.15 10.14 -14.30
N ILE A 329 3.41 10.56 -14.30
CA ILE A 329 4.50 9.90 -13.56
C ILE A 329 5.12 10.90 -12.58
N ALA A 330 5.16 10.54 -11.30
CA ALA A 330 5.86 11.26 -10.23
C ALA A 330 6.77 10.30 -9.45
N ILE A 331 8.09 10.40 -9.63
CA ILE A 331 9.06 9.50 -9.00
C ILE A 331 10.13 10.30 -8.24
N GLY A 332 10.19 10.12 -6.93
CA GLY A 332 11.10 10.82 -6.02
C GLY A 332 10.38 11.28 -4.76
N ASN A 333 11.13 11.51 -3.68
CA ASN A 333 10.56 12.09 -2.46
C ASN A 333 10.07 13.51 -2.76
N GLY A 334 8.79 13.77 -2.48
CA GLY A 334 8.12 15.04 -2.80
C GLY A 334 7.87 15.31 -4.29
N ALA A 335 8.16 14.38 -5.20
CA ALA A 335 7.93 14.59 -6.64
C ALA A 335 6.44 14.78 -6.94
N LYS A 336 6.10 15.73 -7.82
CA LYS A 336 4.71 16.10 -8.14
C LYS A 336 4.50 16.18 -9.64
N SER A 337 3.54 15.43 -10.15
CA SER A 337 2.96 15.57 -11.48
C SER A 337 1.46 15.80 -11.29
N ILE A 338 1.04 17.05 -11.44
CA ILE A 338 -0.26 17.56 -10.97
C ILE A 338 -0.95 18.44 -12.03
N ASN A 339 -2.23 18.78 -11.79
CA ASN A 339 -3.00 19.79 -12.51
C ASN A 339 -3.12 19.65 -14.05
N GLY A 340 -3.75 18.57 -14.52
CA GLY A 340 -4.13 18.43 -15.94
C GLY A 340 -2.97 18.16 -16.91
N ALA A 341 -1.75 18.04 -16.40
CA ALA A 341 -0.56 17.58 -17.11
C ALA A 341 -0.69 16.09 -17.51
N THR A 342 -1.48 15.80 -18.54
CA THR A 342 -1.73 14.43 -19.01
C THR A 342 -0.44 13.86 -19.62
N ARG A 343 -0.12 12.58 -19.38
CA ARG A 343 1.12 11.95 -19.89
C ARG A 343 2.39 12.72 -19.51
N SER A 344 2.37 13.37 -18.35
CA SER A 344 3.48 14.19 -17.89
C SER A 344 4.42 13.41 -16.99
N ILE A 345 5.66 13.88 -16.90
CA ILE A 345 6.73 13.22 -16.15
C ILE A 345 7.31 14.22 -15.15
N ALA A 346 7.43 13.81 -13.89
CA ALA A 346 8.13 14.48 -12.81
C ALA A 346 9.05 13.47 -12.11
N ILE A 347 10.36 13.54 -12.30
CA ILE A 347 11.31 12.59 -11.71
C ILE A 347 12.43 13.35 -11.00
N GLY A 348 12.63 13.09 -9.71
CA GLY A 348 13.66 13.75 -8.89
C GLY A 348 13.15 14.12 -7.51
N TRP A 349 14.06 14.43 -6.59
CA TRP A 349 13.69 14.98 -5.29
C TRP A 349 13.05 16.35 -5.48
N GLU A 350 11.82 16.51 -4.98
CA GLU A 350 11.00 17.74 -5.12
C GLU A 350 10.84 18.24 -6.57
N ALA A 351 10.93 17.34 -7.57
CA ALA A 351 10.64 17.69 -8.96
C ALA A 351 9.15 17.98 -9.12
N GLU A 352 8.79 19.16 -9.65
CA GLU A 352 7.40 19.58 -9.83
C GLU A 352 7.05 19.79 -11.31
N ASN A 353 6.01 19.11 -11.75
CA ASN A 353 5.37 19.30 -13.03
C ASN A 353 3.90 19.64 -12.79
N ASN A 354 3.65 20.94 -12.85
CA ASN A 354 2.33 21.56 -12.75
C ASN A 354 1.91 22.11 -14.11
N GLY A 355 2.61 21.76 -15.19
CA GLY A 355 2.33 22.26 -16.53
C GLY A 355 0.94 21.86 -17.04
N SER A 356 0.57 22.38 -18.20
CA SER A 356 -0.68 22.04 -18.88
C SER A 356 -0.40 21.42 -20.25
N GLY A 357 -1.30 20.56 -20.71
CA GLY A 357 -1.16 19.85 -21.98
C GLY A 357 -0.56 18.46 -21.84
N ASN A 358 -0.11 17.90 -22.97
CA ASN A 358 0.32 16.51 -23.09
C ASN A 358 1.86 16.45 -23.18
N GLY A 359 2.51 15.61 -22.37
CA GLY A 359 3.93 15.28 -22.52
C GLY A 359 4.92 16.29 -21.93
N VAL A 360 4.48 17.17 -21.03
CA VAL A 360 5.38 18.07 -20.29
C VAL A 360 6.31 17.23 -19.41
N THR A 361 7.62 17.55 -19.39
CA THR A 361 8.63 16.72 -18.73
C THR A 361 9.51 17.53 -17.79
N THR A 362 9.53 17.14 -16.52
CA THR A 362 10.41 17.67 -15.47
C THR A 362 11.26 16.53 -14.93
N ILE A 363 12.58 16.59 -15.11
CA ILE A 363 13.51 15.57 -14.61
C ILE A 363 14.71 16.25 -13.93
N GLY A 364 14.95 15.88 -12.69
CA GLY A 364 16.07 16.29 -11.85
C GLY A 364 15.62 17.05 -10.60
N MET A 365 16.56 17.27 -9.68
CA MET A 365 16.29 17.79 -8.34
C MET A 365 15.72 19.20 -8.39
N GLU A 366 14.64 19.47 -7.64
CA GLU A 366 14.02 20.80 -7.49
C GLU A 366 13.65 21.51 -8.81
N SER A 367 13.63 20.80 -9.94
CA SER A 367 13.18 21.39 -11.20
C SER A 367 11.66 21.56 -11.17
N VAL A 368 11.18 22.69 -11.70
CA VAL A 368 9.77 23.08 -11.68
C VAL A 368 9.31 23.51 -13.06
N ILE A 369 8.20 22.93 -13.51
CA ILE A 369 7.37 23.49 -14.59
C ILE A 369 6.06 23.94 -13.97
N SER A 370 5.80 25.25 -14.04
CA SER A 370 4.66 25.89 -13.39
C SER A 370 3.36 25.79 -14.19
N ASN A 371 2.24 25.98 -13.50
CA ASN A 371 0.91 25.99 -14.08
C ASN A 371 0.74 26.96 -15.25
N GLY A 372 0.25 26.45 -16.37
CA GLY A 372 0.04 27.19 -17.62
C GLY A 372 1.21 27.11 -18.59
N ALA A 373 2.36 26.54 -18.21
CA ALA A 373 3.40 26.20 -19.17
C ALA A 373 2.94 25.03 -20.05
N THR A 374 3.27 25.03 -21.34
CA THR A 374 2.85 23.98 -22.30
C THR A 374 4.00 23.49 -23.17
N ASN A 375 3.96 22.22 -23.61
CA ASN A 375 4.95 21.62 -24.52
C ASN A 375 6.42 21.89 -24.10
N SER A 376 6.71 21.78 -22.80
CA SER A 376 7.96 22.25 -22.22
C SER A 376 8.74 21.13 -21.54
N ILE A 377 10.06 21.27 -21.51
CA ILE A 377 10.98 20.29 -20.92
C ILE A 377 11.96 21.01 -19.98
N ALA A 378 12.02 20.56 -18.73
CA ALA A 378 13.03 20.93 -17.75
C ALA A 378 13.85 19.69 -17.38
N LEU A 379 15.14 19.69 -17.73
CA LEU A 379 16.05 18.57 -17.49
C LEU A 379 17.33 19.04 -16.79
N GLY A 380 17.56 18.49 -15.59
CA GLY A 380 18.68 18.79 -14.70
C GLY A 380 18.20 19.37 -13.37
N ASN A 381 19.04 20.14 -12.69
CA ASN A 381 18.73 20.55 -11.30
C ASN A 381 18.27 22.01 -11.25
N ASP A 382 17.26 22.30 -10.43
CA ASP A 382 16.85 23.66 -10.10
C ASP A 382 16.47 24.49 -11.36
N ASN A 383 15.88 23.86 -12.36
CA ASN A 383 15.39 24.58 -13.54
C ASN A 383 13.95 25.03 -13.30
N THR A 384 13.62 26.27 -13.63
CA THR A 384 12.28 26.83 -13.47
C THR A 384 11.71 27.26 -14.83
N ILE A 385 10.54 26.73 -15.19
CA ILE A 385 9.75 27.19 -16.34
C ILE A 385 8.44 27.78 -15.83
N ALA A 386 8.24 29.07 -16.04
CA ALA A 386 7.11 29.81 -15.50
C ALA A 386 5.80 29.56 -16.27
N GLY A 387 4.68 29.78 -15.56
CA GLY A 387 3.34 29.62 -16.09
C GLY A 387 3.06 30.60 -17.23
N GLY A 388 2.84 30.08 -18.43
CA GLY A 388 2.66 30.86 -19.67
C GLY A 388 3.79 30.69 -20.69
N ALA A 389 4.89 30.03 -20.33
CA ALA A 389 5.90 29.65 -21.31
C ALA A 389 5.39 28.51 -22.22
N SER A 390 5.76 28.51 -23.50
CA SER A 390 5.32 27.46 -24.44
C SER A 390 6.38 27.05 -25.46
N ASN A 391 6.49 25.74 -25.70
CA ASN A 391 7.50 25.16 -26.59
C ASN A 391 8.93 25.55 -26.15
N VAL A 392 9.22 25.43 -24.86
CA VAL A 392 10.51 25.83 -24.28
C VAL A 392 11.29 24.65 -23.70
N VAL A 393 12.61 24.77 -23.67
CA VAL A 393 13.50 23.73 -23.13
C VAL A 393 14.55 24.35 -22.22
N ALA A 394 14.60 23.89 -20.97
CA ALA A 394 15.67 24.16 -20.01
C ALA A 394 16.49 22.88 -19.81
N LEU A 395 17.73 22.89 -20.30
CA LEU A 395 18.65 21.75 -20.22
C LEU A 395 19.92 22.14 -19.46
N GLY A 396 20.00 21.80 -18.18
CA GLY A 396 21.16 22.12 -17.35
C GLY A 396 20.81 22.39 -15.91
N ASN A 397 21.37 23.47 -15.35
CA ASN A 397 21.18 23.79 -13.94
C ASN A 397 20.89 25.28 -13.74
N SER A 398 19.93 25.57 -12.87
CA SER A 398 19.54 26.93 -12.50
C SER A 398 19.18 27.79 -13.72
N ILE A 399 18.47 27.19 -14.68
CA ILE A 399 17.90 27.90 -15.84
C ILE A 399 16.48 28.34 -15.48
N THR A 400 16.20 29.63 -15.67
CA THR A 400 14.86 30.19 -15.52
C THR A 400 14.34 30.61 -16.89
N ILE A 401 13.14 30.15 -17.26
CA ILE A 401 12.41 30.59 -18.44
C ILE A 401 11.14 31.31 -17.97
N ASP A 402 11.13 32.62 -18.16
CA ASP A 402 10.08 33.50 -17.65
C ASP A 402 8.73 33.34 -18.36
N ASN A 403 7.69 33.90 -17.71
CA ASN A 403 6.33 33.90 -18.23
C ASN A 403 6.25 34.56 -19.61
N GLY A 404 5.46 33.98 -20.50
CA GLY A 404 5.18 34.50 -21.84
C GLY A 404 6.28 34.19 -22.86
N ARG A 405 7.36 33.50 -22.47
CA ARG A 405 8.41 33.10 -23.39
C ARG A 405 7.96 31.93 -24.25
N THR A 406 8.15 32.07 -25.56
CA THR A 406 7.77 31.05 -26.54
C THR A 406 8.97 30.65 -27.39
N ASN A 407 9.06 29.36 -27.74
CA ASN A 407 10.11 28.85 -28.63
C ASN A 407 11.53 29.25 -28.15
N ALA A 408 11.82 29.01 -26.87
CA ALA A 408 13.05 29.43 -26.22
C ALA A 408 13.79 28.24 -25.60
N VAL A 409 15.11 28.20 -25.74
CA VAL A 409 15.93 27.07 -25.32
C VAL A 409 17.14 27.59 -24.54
N GLY A 410 17.28 27.17 -23.29
CA GLY A 410 18.47 27.37 -22.47
C GLY A 410 19.25 26.07 -22.33
N ILE A 411 20.56 26.09 -22.63
CA ILE A 411 21.44 24.92 -22.48
C ILE A 411 22.67 25.29 -21.67
N GLY A 412 22.86 24.63 -20.52
CA GLY A 412 24.00 24.80 -19.64
C GLY A 412 23.62 25.34 -18.26
N PHE A 413 24.62 25.83 -17.53
CA PHE A 413 24.40 26.46 -16.23
C PHE A 413 23.98 27.92 -16.40
N GLN A 414 22.86 28.32 -15.79
CA GLN A 414 22.29 29.69 -15.84
C GLN A 414 22.09 30.25 -17.25
N ALA A 415 21.80 29.38 -18.22
CA ALA A 415 21.59 29.74 -19.61
C ALA A 415 20.15 30.25 -19.87
N SER A 416 19.64 31.14 -19.03
CA SER A 416 18.25 31.66 -19.07
C SER A 416 18.01 32.54 -20.30
N PRO A 417 17.14 32.14 -21.26
CA PRO A 417 16.80 32.99 -22.40
C PRO A 417 16.19 34.33 -21.95
N THR A 418 16.54 35.41 -22.64
CA THR A 418 16.07 36.77 -22.38
C THR A 418 14.90 37.18 -23.26
N GLN A 419 14.50 36.35 -24.24
CA GLN A 419 13.36 36.63 -25.12
C GLN A 419 12.77 35.35 -25.74
N SER A 420 11.67 35.50 -26.48
CA SER A 420 11.13 34.42 -27.32
C SER A 420 12.01 34.16 -28.55
N ASN A 421 11.89 32.98 -29.15
CA ASN A 421 12.63 32.58 -30.37
C ASN A 421 14.16 32.62 -30.20
N GLN A 422 14.65 32.28 -29.01
CA GLN A 422 16.07 32.35 -28.68
C GLN A 422 16.62 31.01 -28.21
N ILE A 423 17.79 30.65 -28.72
CA ILE A 423 18.64 29.62 -28.13
C ILE A 423 19.77 30.33 -27.39
N ARG A 424 19.91 30.07 -26.10
CA ARG A 424 21.01 30.55 -25.26
C ARG A 424 21.88 29.37 -24.83
N LEU A 425 23.17 29.45 -25.16
CA LEU A 425 24.17 28.42 -24.85
C LEU A 425 25.11 28.95 -23.75
N GLY A 426 24.91 28.50 -22.52
CA GLY A 426 25.69 28.90 -21.34
C GLY A 426 25.41 30.31 -20.80
N ASN A 427 26.18 30.66 -19.78
CA ASN A 427 26.15 31.95 -19.07
C ASN A 427 27.36 32.83 -19.43
N THR A 428 27.56 33.94 -18.72
CA THR A 428 28.70 34.85 -18.94
C THR A 428 30.08 34.22 -18.70
N GLY A 429 30.13 33.06 -18.05
CA GLY A 429 31.37 32.33 -17.75
C GLY A 429 31.92 31.49 -18.90
N ILE A 430 31.17 31.32 -20.00
CA ILE A 430 31.66 30.57 -21.15
C ILE A 430 32.81 31.31 -21.84
N THR A 431 33.83 30.56 -22.28
CA THR A 431 35.01 31.12 -22.95
C THR A 431 35.17 30.64 -24.39
N ASN A 432 34.45 29.57 -24.76
CA ASN A 432 34.54 28.97 -26.08
C ASN A 432 33.25 28.21 -26.42
N ILE A 433 32.80 28.31 -27.66
CA ILE A 433 31.74 27.49 -28.24
C ILE A 433 32.39 26.72 -29.40
N MET A 434 32.58 25.41 -29.25
CA MET A 434 33.29 24.60 -30.24
C MET A 434 32.32 23.83 -31.13
N GLY A 435 32.55 23.92 -32.44
CA GLY A 435 31.97 23.04 -33.45
C GLY A 435 33.00 22.79 -34.54
N GLN A 436 33.05 21.57 -35.07
CA GLN A 436 33.95 21.24 -36.19
C GLN A 436 33.50 21.91 -37.51
N VAL A 437 32.20 22.14 -37.65
CA VAL A 437 31.57 22.79 -38.79
C VAL A 437 30.85 24.07 -38.34
N GLY A 438 30.76 25.06 -39.23
CA GLY A 438 30.05 26.30 -38.95
C GLY A 438 28.53 26.14 -38.92
N ILE A 439 27.85 27.13 -38.36
CA ILE A 439 26.38 27.22 -38.40
C ILE A 439 25.95 27.53 -39.83
N THR A 440 25.10 26.66 -40.39
CA THR A 440 24.55 26.83 -41.73
C THR A 440 23.22 27.57 -41.64
N ALA A 441 23.07 28.66 -42.39
CA ALA A 441 21.79 29.36 -42.56
C ALA A 441 21.15 28.97 -43.89
N THR A 442 19.84 28.70 -43.89
CA THR A 442 19.08 28.46 -45.12
C THR A 442 19.10 29.72 -45.99
N SER A 443 19.49 29.59 -47.26
CA SER A 443 19.68 30.73 -48.17
C SER A 443 19.29 30.39 -49.62
N ASP A 444 18.31 29.50 -49.79
CA ASP A 444 17.84 29.01 -51.09
C ASP A 444 16.92 30.05 -51.77
N ALA A 445 17.08 30.26 -53.09
CA ALA A 445 16.27 31.20 -53.85
C ALA A 445 14.77 30.86 -53.86
N ARG A 446 14.40 29.59 -53.66
CA ARG A 446 12.99 29.15 -53.58
C ARG A 446 12.24 29.73 -52.39
N PHE A 447 12.95 30.17 -51.35
CA PHE A 447 12.38 30.69 -50.11
C PHE A 447 12.73 32.17 -49.89
N LYS A 448 13.05 32.89 -50.96
CA LYS A 448 13.33 34.33 -50.94
C LYS A 448 12.38 35.06 -51.89
N GLU A 449 11.82 36.16 -51.42
CA GLU A 449 10.92 37.03 -52.16
C GLU A 449 11.46 38.46 -52.13
N ASN A 450 11.00 39.32 -53.05
CA ASN A 450 11.39 40.74 -53.11
C ASN A 450 12.91 40.97 -53.11
N ILE A 451 13.64 40.21 -53.93
CA ILE A 451 15.11 40.27 -53.98
C ILE A 451 15.54 41.60 -54.64
N GLU A 452 16.17 42.48 -53.87
CA GLU A 452 16.77 43.74 -54.32
C GLU A 452 18.30 43.67 -54.33
N THR A 453 18.93 44.34 -55.30
CA THR A 453 20.40 44.35 -55.47
C THR A 453 21.05 45.65 -55.02
N ASP A 454 20.24 46.67 -54.75
CA ASP A 454 20.71 47.97 -54.27
C ASP A 454 20.58 48.03 -52.76
N ILE A 455 21.66 47.64 -52.09
CA ILE A 455 21.79 47.63 -50.64
C ILE A 455 22.90 48.60 -50.24
N SER A 456 22.86 49.13 -49.02
CA SER A 456 23.90 50.02 -48.51
C SER A 456 25.25 49.29 -48.39
N GLY A 457 26.26 49.80 -49.11
CA GLY A 457 27.64 49.28 -49.09
C GLY A 457 28.63 50.23 -48.43
N LEU A 458 29.34 51.00 -49.25
CA LEU A 458 30.49 51.82 -48.87
C LEU A 458 30.12 52.89 -47.86
N GLU A 459 28.98 53.56 -48.03
CA GLU A 459 28.50 54.58 -47.08
C GLU A 459 28.25 53.99 -45.69
N PHE A 460 27.58 52.83 -45.61
CA PHE A 460 27.36 52.13 -44.35
C PHE A 460 28.70 51.69 -43.72
N ILE A 461 29.57 51.04 -44.49
CA ILE A 461 30.85 50.54 -43.97
C ILE A 461 31.79 51.68 -43.52
N THR A 462 31.83 52.80 -44.24
CA THR A 462 32.67 53.95 -43.88
C THR A 462 32.09 54.78 -42.73
N GLY A 463 30.78 54.70 -42.50
CA GLY A 463 30.12 55.32 -41.33
C GLY A 463 30.35 54.59 -40.02
N LEU A 464 30.64 53.27 -40.05
CA LEU A 464 30.87 52.47 -38.84
C LEU A 464 32.05 52.99 -38.01
N GLN A 465 31.90 52.99 -36.68
CA GLN A 465 32.92 53.47 -35.74
C GLN A 465 33.51 52.30 -34.93
N PRO A 466 34.70 51.77 -35.29
CA PRO A 466 35.37 50.75 -34.50
C PRO A 466 35.79 51.30 -33.14
N VAL A 467 35.49 50.54 -32.09
CA VAL A 467 35.88 50.87 -30.71
C VAL A 467 36.74 49.77 -30.12
N SER A 468 37.52 50.12 -29.10
CA SER A 468 38.23 49.15 -28.28
C SER A 468 37.84 49.30 -26.82
N TYR A 469 37.47 48.19 -26.20
CA TYR A 469 36.87 48.15 -24.87
C TYR A 469 37.37 46.95 -24.05
N THR A 470 37.11 46.97 -22.75
CA THR A 470 37.21 45.79 -21.88
C THR A 470 35.79 45.39 -21.50
N PHE A 471 35.42 44.14 -21.73
CA PHE A 471 34.08 43.67 -21.42
C PHE A 471 33.89 43.51 -19.90
N ASN A 472 32.77 44.01 -19.37
CA ASN A 472 32.45 43.92 -17.95
C ASN A 472 31.46 42.77 -17.72
N ASN A 473 32.00 41.58 -17.50
CA ASN A 473 31.24 40.36 -17.22
C ASN A 473 30.43 40.49 -15.93
N GLU A 474 30.94 41.20 -14.93
CA GLU A 474 30.25 41.35 -13.64
C GLU A 474 28.94 42.14 -13.79
N LYS A 475 28.97 43.22 -14.59
CA LYS A 475 27.75 43.99 -14.91
C LYS A 475 26.77 43.19 -15.75
N LEU A 476 27.25 42.40 -16.71
CA LEU A 476 26.37 41.55 -17.53
C LEU A 476 25.73 40.45 -16.68
N SER A 477 26.51 39.78 -15.82
CA SER A 477 26.01 38.75 -14.90
C SER A 477 24.92 39.32 -13.99
N ALA A 478 25.17 40.51 -13.42
CA ALA A 478 24.20 41.20 -12.57
C ALA A 478 22.92 41.60 -13.32
N PHE A 479 23.04 42.05 -14.57
CA PHE A 479 21.89 42.36 -15.43
C PHE A 479 21.06 41.11 -15.73
N LEU A 480 21.72 39.98 -16.01
CA LEU A 480 21.08 38.70 -16.35
C LEU A 480 20.63 37.90 -15.11
N GLY A 481 20.88 38.40 -13.90
CA GLY A 481 20.55 37.70 -12.66
C GLY A 481 21.35 36.42 -12.41
N GLU A 482 22.57 36.31 -12.95
CA GLU A 482 23.42 35.13 -12.78
C GLU A 482 24.06 35.11 -11.39
N GLU A 483 23.92 33.98 -10.69
CA GLU A 483 24.55 33.78 -9.36
C GLU A 483 26.07 33.66 -9.46
N GLN A 484 26.56 32.95 -10.48
CA GLN A 484 28.00 32.86 -10.71
C GLN A 484 28.46 33.95 -11.65
N VAL A 485 29.08 34.95 -11.03
CA VAL A 485 29.61 36.10 -11.71
C VAL A 485 30.97 35.77 -12.34
N ALA A 486 31.04 35.78 -13.67
CA ALA A 486 32.30 35.64 -14.37
C ALA A 486 33.20 36.85 -14.07
N LYS A 487 34.45 36.60 -13.65
CA LYS A 487 35.40 37.68 -13.35
C LYS A 487 35.76 38.44 -14.63
N ASN A 488 35.97 39.74 -14.46
CA ASN A 488 36.54 40.57 -15.50
C ASN A 488 37.97 40.11 -15.83
N THR A 489 38.23 39.81 -17.10
CA THR A 489 39.55 39.32 -17.55
C THR A 489 40.56 40.45 -17.76
N GLY A 490 40.09 41.70 -17.86
CA GLY A 490 40.89 42.85 -18.27
C GLY A 490 41.38 42.77 -19.73
N LYS A 491 40.93 41.77 -20.49
CA LYS A 491 41.30 41.59 -21.89
C LYS A 491 40.70 42.72 -22.73
N ARG A 492 41.55 43.35 -23.53
CA ARG A 492 41.14 44.38 -24.47
C ARG A 492 40.61 43.73 -25.74
N GLU A 493 39.41 44.14 -26.13
CA GLU A 493 38.69 43.68 -27.31
C GLU A 493 38.49 44.83 -28.30
N VAL A 494 38.10 44.48 -29.52
CA VAL A 494 37.78 45.42 -30.60
C VAL A 494 36.45 45.02 -31.22
N GLY A 495 35.61 46.01 -31.54
CA GLY A 495 34.28 45.75 -32.06
C GLY A 495 33.52 47.04 -32.33
N PHE A 496 32.19 46.95 -32.32
CA PHE A 496 31.28 48.09 -32.48
C PHE A 496 30.29 48.15 -31.33
N LEU A 497 29.80 49.35 -31.01
CA LEU A 497 28.65 49.52 -30.12
C LEU A 497 27.37 49.28 -30.93
N ALA A 498 26.52 48.38 -30.47
CA ALA A 498 25.31 48.00 -31.20
C ALA A 498 24.37 49.19 -31.45
N GLN A 499 24.26 50.09 -30.48
CA GLN A 499 23.44 51.30 -30.54
C GLN A 499 23.95 52.30 -31.61
N ASP A 500 25.27 52.42 -31.77
CA ASP A 500 25.86 53.29 -32.80
C ASP A 500 25.60 52.71 -34.20
N VAL A 501 25.67 51.38 -34.34
CA VAL A 501 25.34 50.69 -35.60
C VAL A 501 23.86 50.86 -35.95
N GLU A 502 22.97 50.73 -34.96
CA GLU A 502 21.53 50.95 -35.15
C GLU A 502 21.23 52.37 -35.59
N LYS A 503 21.80 53.36 -34.91
CA LYS A 503 21.63 54.76 -35.28
C LYS A 503 22.10 55.03 -36.71
N LEU A 504 23.26 54.51 -37.09
CA LEU A 504 23.77 54.66 -38.46
C LEU A 504 22.85 53.98 -39.48
N ALA A 505 22.36 52.78 -39.18
CA ALA A 505 21.44 52.05 -40.05
C ALA A 505 20.14 52.86 -40.25
N GLN A 506 19.61 53.48 -39.19
CA GLN A 506 18.45 54.36 -39.25
C GLN A 506 18.71 55.63 -40.07
N ASP A 507 19.86 56.30 -39.86
CA ASP A 507 20.25 57.51 -40.59
C ASP A 507 20.38 57.25 -42.11
N LEU A 508 20.77 56.04 -42.49
CA LEU A 508 20.90 55.60 -43.88
C LEU A 508 19.63 54.93 -44.44
N ASN A 509 18.55 54.85 -43.65
CA ASN A 509 17.33 54.12 -44.00
C ASN A 509 17.61 52.68 -44.46
N PHE A 510 18.55 52.01 -43.78
CA PHE A 510 18.99 50.66 -44.08
C PHE A 510 18.48 49.68 -43.00
N ASP A 511 17.57 48.79 -43.38
CA ASP A 511 17.07 47.74 -42.49
C ASP A 511 18.11 46.61 -42.33
N PHE A 512 19.07 46.82 -41.42
CA PHE A 512 20.18 45.92 -41.23
C PHE A 512 19.87 44.77 -40.25
N SER A 513 19.58 43.59 -40.80
CA SER A 513 19.36 42.35 -40.03
C SER A 513 20.52 41.90 -39.13
N GLY A 514 21.69 42.54 -39.20
CA GLY A 514 22.82 42.24 -38.32
C GLY A 514 22.64 42.74 -36.88
N ILE A 515 21.64 43.58 -36.64
CA ILE A 515 21.37 44.17 -35.32
C ILE A 515 20.33 43.32 -34.60
N LYS A 516 20.59 43.08 -33.33
CA LYS A 516 19.63 42.52 -32.40
C LYS A 516 19.30 43.60 -31.38
N THR A 517 18.07 44.09 -31.43
CA THR A 517 17.53 45.08 -30.50
C THR A 517 16.87 44.36 -29.31
N PRO A 518 16.88 44.94 -28.09
CA PRO A 518 16.12 44.42 -26.96
C PRO A 518 14.60 44.41 -27.24
N GLU A 519 13.91 43.33 -26.87
CA GLU A 519 12.43 43.30 -26.88
C GLU A 519 11.81 43.98 -25.66
N ASP A 520 12.52 43.97 -24.52
CA ASP A 520 12.10 44.55 -23.25
C ASP A 520 13.33 45.00 -22.41
N ASP A 521 13.08 45.53 -21.21
CA ASP A 521 14.11 46.04 -20.29
C ASP A 521 15.05 44.95 -19.74
N ASN A 522 14.68 43.67 -19.86
CA ASN A 522 15.47 42.52 -19.41
C ASN A 522 16.32 41.91 -20.53
N ASP A 523 16.27 42.51 -21.72
CA ASP A 523 16.93 42.01 -22.90
C ASP A 523 18.08 42.95 -23.33
N ILE A 524 19.04 42.43 -24.10
CA ILE A 524 20.28 43.14 -24.42
C ILE A 524 20.49 43.37 -25.91
N TYR A 525 21.14 44.46 -26.25
CA TYR A 525 21.62 44.68 -27.62
C TYR A 525 22.67 43.63 -28.01
N GLY A 526 22.66 43.25 -29.28
CA GLY A 526 23.66 42.35 -29.85
C GLY A 526 23.96 42.65 -31.32
N LEU A 527 25.13 42.20 -31.77
CA LEU A 527 25.55 42.28 -33.17
C LEU A 527 25.86 40.89 -33.73
N ARG A 528 25.27 40.60 -34.90
CA ARG A 528 25.56 39.42 -35.71
C ARG A 528 26.70 39.79 -36.66
N TYR A 529 27.95 39.66 -36.21
CA TYR A 529 29.13 40.06 -36.98
C TYR A 529 29.19 39.45 -38.39
N ALA A 530 28.70 38.23 -38.59
CA ALA A 530 28.64 37.61 -39.92
C ALA A 530 27.75 38.37 -40.92
N SER A 531 26.73 39.10 -40.47
CA SER A 531 25.84 39.88 -41.34
C SER A 531 26.53 41.09 -41.99
N PHE A 532 27.64 41.57 -41.42
CA PHE A 532 28.41 42.68 -42.00
C PHE A 532 29.17 42.28 -43.28
N VAL A 533 29.34 40.98 -43.54
CA VAL A 533 30.03 40.50 -44.74
C VAL A 533 29.32 40.96 -46.01
N VAL A 534 27.99 41.01 -46.03
CA VAL A 534 27.22 41.38 -47.22
C VAL A 534 27.38 42.87 -47.57
N PRO A 535 27.18 43.83 -46.63
CA PRO A 535 27.52 45.24 -46.88
C PRO A 535 29.01 45.46 -47.22
N LEU A 536 29.92 44.69 -46.63
CA LEU A 536 31.35 44.77 -46.96
C LEU A 536 31.64 44.37 -48.41
N VAL A 537 30.99 43.31 -48.91
CA VAL A 537 31.09 42.91 -50.32
C VAL A 537 30.58 44.03 -51.23
N LYS A 538 29.43 44.62 -50.92
CA LYS A 538 28.87 45.74 -51.69
C LYS A 538 29.79 46.97 -51.65
N ALA A 539 30.34 47.31 -50.49
CA ALA A 539 31.31 48.40 -50.33
C ALA A 539 32.54 48.21 -51.21
N VAL A 540 33.07 46.98 -51.29
CA VAL A 540 34.21 46.66 -52.17
C VAL A 540 33.83 46.81 -53.64
N GLN A 541 32.61 46.40 -54.03
CA GLN A 541 32.11 46.58 -55.41
C GLN A 541 31.98 48.07 -55.77
N GLU A 542 31.39 48.88 -54.89
CA GLU A 542 31.24 50.32 -55.08
C GLU A 542 32.60 51.04 -55.13
N GLN A 543 33.51 50.69 -54.21
CA GLN A 543 34.85 51.23 -54.19
C GLN A 543 35.62 50.86 -55.47
N GLN A 544 35.48 49.63 -55.98
CA GLN A 544 36.08 49.21 -57.23
C GLN A 544 35.52 50.01 -58.42
N SER A 545 34.22 50.29 -58.45
CA SER A 545 33.61 51.17 -59.47
C SER A 545 34.19 52.58 -59.42
N GLN A 546 34.30 53.18 -58.23
CA GLN A 546 34.93 54.51 -58.07
C GLN A 546 36.40 54.52 -58.52
N ILE A 547 37.15 53.45 -58.25
CA ILE A 547 38.54 53.31 -58.73
C ILE A 547 38.60 53.24 -60.25
N GLU A 548 37.67 52.54 -60.90
CA GLU A 548 37.60 52.45 -62.36
C GLU A 548 37.23 53.78 -63.01
N ASP A 549 36.28 54.52 -62.43
CA ASP A 549 35.92 55.85 -62.89
C ASP A 549 37.08 56.84 -62.71
N LEU A 550 37.77 56.83 -61.56
CA LEU A 550 38.97 57.62 -61.33
C LEU A 550 40.10 57.27 -62.32
N LYS A 551 40.27 55.98 -62.67
CA LYS A 551 41.25 55.57 -63.68
C LYS A 551 40.89 56.11 -65.07
N ARG A 552 39.61 56.15 -65.42
CA ARG A 552 39.13 56.71 -66.70
C ARG A 552 39.38 58.21 -66.75
N GLU A 553 39.01 58.94 -65.69
CA GLU A 553 39.26 60.38 -65.59
C GLU A 553 40.77 60.70 -65.66
N VAL A 554 41.62 59.91 -64.99
CA VAL A 554 43.08 60.06 -65.08
C VAL A 554 43.60 59.80 -66.51
N GLN A 555 43.00 58.88 -67.27
CA GLN A 555 43.35 58.66 -68.67
C GLN A 555 42.95 59.84 -69.56
N GLU A 556 41.74 60.38 -69.39
CA GLU A 556 41.26 61.55 -70.11
C GLU A 556 42.11 62.79 -69.80
N LEU A 557 42.42 63.05 -68.52
CA LEU A 557 43.29 64.14 -68.10
C LEU A 557 44.71 64.01 -68.67
N LYS A 558 45.23 62.79 -68.81
CA LYS A 558 46.52 62.55 -69.49
C LYS A 558 46.43 62.92 -70.97
N HIS A 559 45.38 62.49 -71.65
CA HIS A 559 45.17 62.80 -73.06
C HIS A 559 45.05 64.33 -73.30
N LEU A 560 44.22 65.02 -72.52
CA LEU A 560 44.07 66.49 -72.56
C LEU A 560 45.39 67.22 -72.26
N LYS A 561 46.21 66.69 -71.35
CA LYS A 561 47.53 67.27 -71.05
C LYS A 561 48.49 67.13 -72.22
N ASP A 562 48.47 65.99 -72.91
CA ASP A 562 49.30 65.76 -74.09
C ASP A 562 48.88 66.70 -75.23
N GLU A 563 47.57 66.86 -75.48
CA GLU A 563 47.05 67.84 -76.45
C GLU A 563 47.44 69.29 -76.10
N LEU A 564 47.35 69.69 -74.83
CA LEU A 564 47.77 71.03 -74.38
C LEU A 564 49.27 71.24 -74.55
N ALA A 565 50.09 70.20 -74.35
CA ALA A 565 51.53 70.24 -74.57
C ALA A 565 51.86 70.45 -76.06
N GLU A 566 51.15 69.78 -76.96
CA GLU A 566 51.27 69.98 -78.41
C GLU A 566 50.87 71.41 -78.82
N ILE A 567 49.73 71.92 -78.32
CA ILE A 567 49.30 73.31 -78.58
C ILE A 567 50.33 74.33 -78.07
N LYS A 568 50.90 74.11 -76.88
CA LYS A 568 51.97 74.98 -76.34
C LYS A 568 53.26 74.90 -77.15
N ALA A 569 53.61 73.73 -77.70
CA ALA A 569 54.74 73.56 -78.59
C ALA A 569 54.52 74.31 -79.92
N LEU A 570 53.33 74.21 -80.49
CA LEU A 570 52.91 74.97 -81.67
C LEU A 570 52.98 76.48 -81.43
N LEU A 571 52.43 76.98 -80.32
CA LEU A 571 52.47 78.41 -79.97
C LEU A 571 53.90 78.94 -79.75
N LYS A 572 54.81 78.13 -79.18
CA LYS A 572 56.24 78.49 -79.03
C LYS A 572 57.01 78.51 -80.35
N SER A 573 56.58 77.77 -81.37
CA SER A 573 57.20 77.77 -82.71
C SER A 573 56.80 78.96 -83.59
N THR A 574 55.85 79.78 -83.14
CA THR A 574 55.31 80.98 -83.84
C THR A 574 55.90 82.31 -83.36
N LYS A 575 56.97 82.29 -82.56
CA LYS A 575 57.84 83.44 -82.28
C LYS A 575 59.24 83.13 -82.77
#